data_AF-A0A7X0D9T4-F1
#
_entry.id   AF-A0A7X0D9T4-F1
#
_cell.length_a   1.000
_cell.length_b   1.000
_cell.length_c   1.000
_cell.angle_alpha   90.00
_cell.angle_beta   90.00
_cell.angle_gamma   90.00
#
_symmetry.space_group_name_H-M   'P 1'
#
loop_
_entity.id
_entity.type
_entity.pdbx_description
1 polymer ?
#
loop_
_entity_poly.entity_id
_entity_poly.type
_entity_poly.pdbx_seq_one_letter_code
_entity_poly.pdbx_strand_id
1 'polypeptide(L)' 'MKMHVAYSPEQQMPSDIVETVGLRHDGPVGEQLTDVPSVLVEDRAYFKIERIDRFVEQKQPFVIRMKDNVEIHQKRA' A
#
# COMPACT_ATOMS: atom_id res chain seq x y z
N MET A 1 -2.62 -9.89 13.92
CA MET A 1 -3.17 -10.12 12.57
C MET A 1 -3.09 -8.81 11.80
N LYS A 2 -2.82 -8.86 10.50
CA LYS A 2 -2.79 -7.71 9.57
C LYS A 2 -3.56 -8.09 8.32
N MET A 3 -4.17 -7.12 7.67
CA MET A 3 -4.93 -7.33 6.44
C MET A 3 -4.46 -6.32 5.38
N HIS A 4 -4.16 -6.84 4.19
CA HIS A 4 -3.85 -6.06 3.00
C HIS A 4 -4.98 -6.25 2.01
N VAL A 5 -5.44 -5.18 1.38
CA VAL A 5 -6.69 -5.18 0.63
C VAL A 5 -6.51 -4.48 -0.71
N ALA A 6 -6.96 -5.12 -1.78
CA ALA A 6 -7.31 -4.43 -3.01
C ALA A 6 -8.77 -4.00 -2.87
N TYR A 7 -9.02 -2.69 -2.72
CA TYR A 7 -10.38 -2.16 -2.51
C TYR A 7 -10.93 -1.62 -3.83
N SER A 8 -12.11 -2.08 -4.25
CA SER A 8 -12.80 -1.53 -5.42
C SER A 8 -13.69 -0.35 -5.01
N PRO A 9 -13.41 0.89 -5.45
CA PRO A 9 -14.29 2.02 -5.19
C PRO A 9 -15.64 1.89 -5.92
N GLU A 10 -15.67 1.24 -7.07
CA GLU A 10 -16.90 1.04 -7.85
C GLU A 10 -17.88 0.11 -7.12
N GLN A 11 -17.36 -0.98 -6.56
CA GLN A 11 -18.16 -2.00 -5.88
C GLN A 11 -18.33 -1.72 -4.37
N GLN A 12 -17.61 -0.73 -3.84
CA GLN A 12 -17.56 -0.40 -2.41
C GLN A 12 -17.18 -1.62 -1.53
N MET A 13 -16.32 -2.49 -2.04
CA MET A 13 -15.92 -3.72 -1.37
C MET A 13 -14.49 -4.14 -1.71
N PRO A 14 -13.86 -4.99 -0.87
CA PRO A 14 -12.61 -5.65 -1.22
C PRO A 14 -12.78 -6.51 -2.48
N SER A 15 -11.97 -6.27 -3.50
CA SER A 15 -11.85 -7.17 -4.66
C SER A 15 -10.92 -8.34 -4.34
N ASP A 16 -9.92 -8.13 -3.50
CA ASP A 16 -9.04 -9.18 -2.98
C ASP A 16 -8.45 -8.82 -1.61
N ILE A 17 -8.10 -9.84 -0.82
CA ILE A 17 -7.62 -9.72 0.55
C ILE A 17 -6.48 -10.70 0.81
N VAL A 18 -5.37 -10.21 1.37
CA VAL A 18 -4.31 -11.06 1.93
C VAL A 18 -4.17 -10.81 3.42
N GLU A 19 -4.46 -11.85 4.20
CA GLU A 19 -4.22 -11.85 5.64
C GLU A 19 -2.77 -12.25 5.96
N THR A 20 -2.14 -11.52 6.88
CA THR A 20 -0.78 -11.82 7.33
C THR A 20 -0.62 -11.69 8.84
N VAL A 21 0.44 -12.31 9.36
CA VAL A 21 0.91 -12.10 10.73
C VAL A 21 2.08 -11.10 10.72
N GLY A 22 2.36 -10.48 11.88
CA GLY A 22 3.38 -9.42 12.00
C GLY A 22 4.83 -9.84 11.67
N LEU A 23 5.06 -11.12 11.37
CA LEU A 23 6.35 -11.70 10.97
C LEU A 23 6.62 -11.60 9.46
N ARG A 24 5.60 -11.31 8.63
CA ARG A 24 5.77 -11.13 7.18
C ARG A 24 6.00 -9.67 6.82
N HIS A 25 6.84 -9.45 5.81
CA HIS A 25 7.04 -8.14 5.21
C HIS A 25 5.84 -7.77 4.35
N ASP A 26 5.31 -6.57 4.56
CA ASP A 26 4.11 -6.09 3.87
C ASP A 26 4.39 -5.77 2.38
N GLY A 27 5.65 -5.43 2.04
CA GLY A 27 6.11 -5.09 0.69
C GLY A 27 5.72 -6.09 -0.41
N PRO A 28 6.22 -7.34 -0.36
CA PRO A 28 5.88 -8.38 -1.35
C PRO A 28 4.40 -8.80 -1.31
N VAL A 29 3.67 -8.46 -0.25
CA VAL A 29 2.27 -8.86 -0.08
C VAL A 29 1.37 -7.93 -0.88
N GLY A 30 1.51 -6.60 -0.76
CA GLY A 30 0.70 -5.72 -1.59
C GLY A 30 1.07 -5.72 -3.07
N GLU A 31 2.27 -6.18 -3.45
CA GLU A 31 2.59 -6.41 -4.87
C GLU A 31 1.69 -7.48 -5.52
N GLN A 32 1.15 -8.41 -4.74
CA GLN A 32 0.18 -9.39 -5.24
C GLN A 32 -1.21 -8.78 -5.42
N LEU A 33 -1.49 -7.67 -4.73
CA LEU A 33 -2.76 -6.96 -4.72
C LEU A 33 -2.75 -5.70 -5.61
N THR A 34 -1.66 -5.44 -6.33
CA THR A 34 -1.64 -4.31 -7.27
C THR A 34 -2.54 -4.61 -8.45
N ASP A 35 -3.61 -3.84 -8.53
CA ASP A 35 -4.52 -3.81 -9.67
C ASP A 35 -4.97 -2.36 -9.83
N VAL A 36 -4.65 -1.76 -10.98
CA VAL A 36 -4.82 -0.32 -11.27
C VAL A 36 -6.22 0.24 -10.94
N PRO A 37 -7.35 -0.45 -11.20
CA PRO A 37 -8.69 0.05 -10.85
C PRO A 37 -9.00 -0.01 -9.34
N SER A 38 -8.21 -0.74 -8.55
CA SER A 38 -8.42 -0.89 -7.11
C SER A 38 -7.51 0.05 -6.30
N VAL A 39 -7.92 0.41 -5.08
CA VAL A 39 -7.09 1.12 -4.11
C VAL A 39 -6.35 0.09 -3.26
N LEU A 40 -5.02 0.11 -3.31
CA LEU A 40 -4.19 -0.76 -2.48
C LEU A 40 -4.14 -0.23 -1.04
N VAL A 41 -4.61 -1.03 -0.07
CA VAL A 41 -4.62 -0.67 1.35
C VAL A 41 -3.68 -1.58 2.13
N GLU A 42 -2.71 -0.99 2.84
CA GLU A 42 -1.72 -1.73 3.64
C GLU A 42 -1.44 -1.12 5.02
N ASP A 43 -1.15 -1.99 5.99
CA ASP A 43 -0.99 -1.62 7.41
C ASP A 43 0.39 -1.03 7.78
N ARG A 44 1.49 -1.36 7.09
CA ARG A 44 2.82 -0.74 7.36
C ARG A 44 3.70 -0.68 6.11
N ALA A 45 4.05 0.51 5.66
CA ALA A 45 5.22 0.69 4.80
C ALA A 45 6.51 0.69 5.63
N TYR A 46 7.34 -0.34 5.48
CA TYR A 46 8.76 -0.22 5.82
C TYR A 46 9.43 0.52 4.67
N PHE A 47 9.90 1.73 4.93
CA PHE A 47 10.41 2.70 3.95
C PHE A 47 11.30 2.10 2.86
N LYS A 48 10.67 1.70 1.77
CA LYS A 48 11.26 1.63 0.45
C LYS A 48 10.51 2.67 -0.38
N ILE A 49 10.99 3.92 -0.33
CA ILE A 49 10.37 5.06 -1.01
C ILE A 49 10.16 4.73 -2.51
N GLU A 50 11.12 4.02 -3.11
CA GLU A 50 11.05 3.47 -4.47
C GLU A 50 9.74 2.71 -4.77
N ARG A 51 9.17 2.02 -3.78
CA ARG A 51 7.90 1.28 -3.95
C ARG A 51 6.71 2.22 -4.08
N ILE A 52 6.70 3.31 -3.32
CA ILE A 52 5.68 4.34 -3.40
C ILE A 52 5.82 5.08 -4.74
N ASP A 53 7.06 5.43 -5.13
CA ASP A 53 7.33 6.06 -6.42
C ASP A 53 6.81 5.21 -7.58
N ARG A 54 7.05 3.90 -7.54
CA ARG A 54 6.51 2.96 -8.54
C ARG A 54 4.97 2.98 -8.59
N PHE A 55 4.28 3.06 -7.46
CA PHE A 55 2.81 3.17 -7.46
C PHE A 55 2.33 4.49 -8.08
N VAL A 56 3.05 5.58 -7.84
CA VAL A 56 2.79 6.87 -8.47
C VAL A 56 2.99 6.78 -9.99
N GLU A 57 4.10 6.20 -10.46
CA GLU A 57 4.38 5.98 -11.88
C GLU A 57 3.31 5.11 -12.57
N GLN A 58 2.87 4.05 -11.88
CA GLN A 58 1.83 3.13 -12.36
C GLN A 58 0.41 3.69 -12.24
N LYS A 59 0.24 4.89 -11.65
CA LYS A 59 -1.07 5.47 -11.30
C LYS A 59 -1.94 4.53 -10.45
N GLN A 60 -1.31 3.69 -9.65
CA GLN A 60 -1.96 2.81 -8.69
C GLN A 60 -2.39 3.66 -7.48
N PRO A 61 -3.70 3.81 -7.18
CA PRO A 61 -4.12 4.49 -5.97
C PRO A 61 -3.81 3.62 -4.75
N PHE A 62 -3.44 4.24 -3.63
CA PHE A 62 -3.08 3.51 -2.42
C PHE A 62 -3.40 4.30 -1.13
N VAL A 63 -3.61 3.56 -0.05
CA VAL A 63 -3.68 4.04 1.33
C VAL A 63 -2.79 3.16 2.18
N ILE A 64 -1.62 3.67 2.55
CA ILE A 64 -0.63 2.89 3.31
C ILE A 64 -0.32 3.64 4.59
N ARG A 65 -0.48 2.96 5.74
CA ARG A 65 -0.10 3.55 7.03
C ARG A 65 1.43 3.57 7.14
N MET A 66 1.98 4.76 7.40
CA MET A 66 3.41 4.95 7.65
C MET A 66 3.75 4.61 9.11
N LYS A 67 4.95 4.09 9.38
CA LYS A 67 5.44 3.83 10.75
C LYS A 67 5.93 5.14 11.38
N ASP A 68 5.73 5.33 12.68
CA ASP A 68 5.92 6.59 13.44
C ASP A 68 7.32 7.28 13.45
N ASN A 69 8.29 6.88 12.62
CA ASN A 69 9.64 7.49 12.60
C ASN A 69 10.03 7.95 11.19
N VAL A 70 9.15 8.70 10.55
CA VAL A 70 9.37 9.23 9.18
C VAL A 70 9.76 10.68 9.25
N GLU A 71 10.90 11.02 8.64
CA GLU A 71 11.19 12.40 8.28
C GLU A 71 10.78 12.64 6.83
N ILE A 72 9.78 13.50 6.63
CA ILE A 72 9.33 13.90 5.29
C ILE A 72 9.99 15.23 4.94
N HIS A 73 10.89 15.20 3.96
CA HIS A 73 11.49 16.41 3.42
C HIS A 73 10.77 16.85 2.15
N GLN A 74 9.88 17.82 2.24
CA GLN A 74 9.36 18.51 1.06
C GLN A 74 10.37 19.58 0.62
N LYS A 75 10.82 19.52 -0.64
CA LYS A 75 11.44 20.68 -1.28
C LYS A 75 10.36 21.75 -1.42
N ARG A 76 10.59 22.93 -0.85
CA ARG A 76 9.75 24.11 -1.11
C ARG A 76 9.83 24.43 -2.61
N ALA A 77 8.67 24.55 -3.23
CA ALA A 77 8.52 25.08 -4.58
C ALA A 77 8.88 26.57 -4.62
#